data_AF-A0AAN7DEF1-F1
#
_entry.id   AF-A0AAN7DEF1-F1
#
_cell.length_a   1.000
_cell.length_b   1.000
_cell.length_c   1.000
_cell.angle_alpha   90.00
_cell.angle_beta   90.00
_cell.angle_gamma   90.00
#
_symmetry.space_group_name_H-M   'P 1'
#
loop_
_entity.id
_entity.type
_entity.pdbx_description
1 polymer ?
#
loop_
_entity_poly.entity_id
_entity_poly.type
_entity_poly.pdbx_seq_one_letter_code
_entity_poly.pdbx_strand_id
1 'polypeptide(L)'
;MASITPTVQEFWSNLCMNAFNNHTLANDFILFFDGCKTVMPDGCFSWKTSNPDYQYNLQQLNCIQLDKDTFSLPMETVNIFINEKRKTRSEWHVKRQMELKKHLQQTLKNVSTSPLDLNDDQKKALVKEFVSIHETDLGSVPFLSRLAGFLRYQIQHRHNVVEWRMSEYILTQNDEEAMESYIRLLRGVLGMQLVYQDDDNKHSHDTVAIDMHSNNTNKTATDPELIWRMSPDIDVHLLQDILKYMPKQAQTFADYTVTDIPRAESYEHRNILQWILDILGHCLSFLHK
;
A
#
# COMPACT_ATOMS: atom_id res chain seq x y z
N MET A 1 0.32 -17.81 41.62
CA MET A 1 0.44 -17.43 40.20
C MET A 1 1.42 -18.41 39.56
N ALA A 2 0.93 -19.35 38.74
CA ALA A 2 1.81 -20.29 38.05
C ALA A 2 2.55 -19.53 36.95
N SER A 3 3.87 -19.43 37.06
CA SER A 3 4.74 -19.05 35.96
C SER A 3 4.70 -20.21 34.96
N ILE A 4 3.92 -20.05 33.90
CA ILE A 4 3.88 -21.01 32.80
C ILE A 4 5.13 -20.72 31.98
N THR A 5 6.20 -21.47 32.21
CA THR A 5 7.38 -21.42 31.35
C THR A 5 6.96 -21.86 29.96
N PRO A 6 7.16 -21.05 28.90
CA PRO A 6 6.81 -21.46 27.55
C PRO A 6 7.59 -22.72 27.17
N THR A 7 6.96 -23.59 26.39
CA THR A 7 7.67 -24.70 25.76
C THR A 7 8.78 -24.17 24.83
N VAL A 8 9.78 -24.99 24.54
CA VAL A 8 10.89 -24.61 23.64
C VAL A 8 10.40 -24.12 22.27
N GLN A 9 9.36 -24.77 21.73
CA GLN A 9 8.76 -24.38 20.45
C GLN A 9 8.02 -23.04 20.55
N GLU A 10 7.29 -22.81 21.65
CA GLU A 10 6.65 -21.51 21.89
C GLU A 10 7.68 -20.40 22.08
N PHE A 11 8.78 -20.65 22.79
CA PHE A 11 9.88 -19.70 22.92
C PHE A 11 10.48 -19.34 21.56
N TRP A 12 10.77 -20.34 20.71
CA TRP A 12 11.26 -20.11 19.35
C TRP A 12 10.27 -19.33 18.48
N SER A 13 8.98 -19.68 18.53
CA SER A 13 7.93 -18.99 17.79
C SER A 13 7.80 -17.53 18.25
N ASN A 14 7.88 -17.26 19.55
CA ASN A 14 7.87 -15.92 20.11
C ASN A 14 9.09 -15.10 19.67
N LEU A 15 10.29 -15.69 19.67
CA LEU A 15 11.49 -15.04 19.12
C LEU A 15 11.33 -14.68 17.64
N CYS A 16 10.80 -15.62 16.84
CA CYS A 16 10.53 -15.37 15.41
C CYS A 16 9.51 -14.24 15.23
N MET A 17 8.40 -14.28 15.97
CA MET A 17 7.36 -13.26 15.90
C MET A 17 7.89 -11.86 16.29
N ASN A 18 8.71 -11.79 17.35
CA ASN A 18 9.36 -10.54 17.76
C ASN A 18 10.33 -10.03 16.69
N ALA A 19 11.13 -10.94 16.10
CA ALA A 19 12.02 -10.59 14.99
C ALA A 19 11.26 -10.02 13.79
N PHE A 20 10.13 -10.63 13.41
CA PHE A 20 9.29 -10.14 12.31
C PHE A 20 8.59 -8.81 12.63
N ASN A 21 8.36 -8.49 13.90
CA ASN A 21 7.85 -7.20 14.36
C ASN A 21 8.97 -6.17 14.61
N ASN A 22 10.11 -6.28 13.91
CA ASN A 22 11.25 -5.35 13.97
C ASN A 22 11.91 -5.22 15.37
N HIS A 23 11.79 -6.24 16.23
CA HIS A 23 12.54 -6.25 17.49
C HIS A 23 14.01 -6.62 17.23
N THR A 24 14.90 -5.61 17.25
CA THR A 24 16.32 -5.73 16.85
C THR A 24 17.03 -6.91 17.49
N LEU A 25 16.96 -7.06 18.82
CA LEU A 25 17.65 -8.15 19.53
C LEU A 25 17.17 -9.55 19.11
N ALA A 26 15.87 -9.68 18.79
CA ALA A 26 15.32 -10.96 18.36
C ALA A 26 15.73 -11.26 16.91
N ASN A 27 15.69 -10.25 16.04
CA ASN A 27 16.14 -10.36 14.67
C ASN A 27 17.63 -10.73 14.57
N ASP A 28 18.49 -10.06 15.36
CA ASP A 28 19.92 -10.33 15.39
C ASP A 28 20.21 -11.76 15.86
N PHE A 29 19.49 -12.22 16.89
CA PHE A 29 19.62 -13.61 17.36
C PHE A 29 19.18 -14.62 16.29
N ILE A 30 18.06 -14.38 15.59
CA ILE A 30 17.61 -15.26 14.51
C ILE A 30 18.62 -15.30 13.36
N LEU A 31 19.21 -14.16 12.99
CA LEU A 31 20.26 -14.09 11.98
C LEU A 31 21.52 -14.84 12.41
N PHE A 32 21.92 -14.70 13.67
CA PHE A 32 23.01 -15.48 14.26
C PHE A 32 22.69 -16.98 14.24
N PHE A 33 21.50 -17.39 14.68
CA PHE A 33 21.11 -18.79 14.73
C PHE A 33 21.10 -19.43 13.34
N ASP A 34 20.61 -18.71 12.32
CA ASP A 34 20.58 -19.22 10.96
C ASP A 34 21.93 -19.16 10.24
N GLY A 35 22.69 -18.09 10.45
CA GLY A 35 23.91 -17.79 9.69
C GLY A 35 25.20 -18.34 10.30
N CYS A 36 25.24 -18.53 11.62
CA CYS A 36 26.47 -18.91 12.34
C CYS A 36 26.49 -20.39 12.79
N LYS A 37 25.53 -21.21 12.33
CA LYS A 37 25.53 -22.65 12.62
C LYS A 37 26.63 -23.38 11.85
N THR A 38 27.35 -24.27 12.53
CA THR A 38 28.40 -25.13 11.95
C THR A 38 27.98 -26.59 12.05
N VAL A 39 28.02 -27.32 10.93
CA VAL A 39 27.72 -28.76 10.90
C VAL A 39 28.82 -29.53 11.64
N MET A 40 28.43 -30.41 12.56
CA MET A 40 29.33 -31.32 13.27
C MET A 40 29.28 -32.74 12.66
N PRO A 41 30.33 -33.56 12.85
CA PRO A 41 30.41 -34.90 12.26
C PRO A 41 29.35 -35.90 12.74
N ASP A 42 28.76 -35.64 13.90
CA ASP A 42 27.74 -36.46 14.56
C ASP A 42 26.30 -36.16 14.10
N GLY A 43 26.13 -35.27 13.12
CA GLY A 43 24.81 -34.84 12.66
C GLY A 43 24.19 -33.72 13.51
N CYS A 44 24.95 -33.12 14.43
CA CYS A 44 24.54 -31.92 15.15
C CYS A 44 24.91 -30.64 14.39
N PHE A 45 24.27 -29.53 14.78
CA PHE A 45 24.75 -28.18 14.51
C PHE A 45 25.31 -27.58 15.79
N SER A 46 26.33 -26.74 15.64
CA SER A 46 26.91 -25.97 16.74
C SER A 46 26.93 -24.48 16.46
N TRP A 47 26.84 -23.70 17.53
CA TRP A 47 26.97 -22.25 17.55
C TRP A 47 28.00 -21.86 18.58
N LYS A 48 28.84 -20.89 18.23
CA LYS A 48 29.83 -20.33 19.15
C LYS A 48 29.52 -18.86 19.40
N THR A 49 29.37 -18.47 20.67
CA THR A 49 29.09 -17.08 21.06
C THR A 49 29.53 -16.81 22.48
N SER A 50 30.14 -15.64 22.70
CA SER A 50 30.44 -15.09 24.02
C SER A 50 29.41 -14.04 24.48
N ASN A 51 28.36 -13.78 23.68
CA ASN A 51 27.32 -12.83 24.03
C ASN A 51 26.33 -13.47 25.02
N PRO A 52 26.19 -12.94 26.26
CA PRO A 52 25.31 -13.51 27.29
C PRO A 52 23.85 -13.66 26.85
N ASP A 53 23.32 -12.72 26.06
CA ASP A 53 21.93 -12.75 25.61
C ASP A 53 21.71 -13.91 24.62
N TYR A 54 22.69 -14.18 23.76
CA TYR A 54 22.61 -15.30 22.82
C TYR A 54 22.79 -16.63 23.55
N GLN A 55 23.69 -16.69 24.54
CA GLN A 55 23.84 -17.86 25.40
C GLN A 55 22.55 -18.18 26.13
N TYR A 56 21.88 -17.17 26.71
CA TYR A 56 20.58 -17.33 27.35
C TYR A 56 19.54 -17.90 26.37
N ASN A 57 19.40 -17.31 25.18
CA ASN A 57 18.45 -17.79 24.17
C ASN A 57 18.76 -19.23 23.71
N LEU A 58 20.04 -19.58 23.50
CA LEU A 58 20.44 -20.95 23.15
C LEU A 58 20.10 -21.95 24.27
N GLN A 59 20.27 -21.56 25.53
CA GLN A 59 19.87 -22.38 26.68
C GLN A 59 18.35 -22.56 26.75
N GLN A 60 17.55 -21.51 26.49
CA GLN A 60 16.08 -21.63 26.41
C GLN A 60 15.64 -22.52 25.24
N LEU A 61 16.45 -22.64 24.19
CA LEU A 61 16.25 -23.57 23.08
C LEU A 61 16.72 -25.00 23.38
N ASN A 62 17.09 -25.30 24.63
CA ASN A 62 17.65 -26.58 25.08
C ASN A 62 18.92 -26.99 24.31
N CYS A 63 19.73 -26.02 23.87
CA CYS A 63 21.04 -26.36 23.32
C CYS A 63 21.92 -26.99 24.40
N ILE A 64 22.63 -28.06 24.04
CA ILE A 64 23.62 -28.69 24.90
C ILE A 64 24.86 -27.79 24.89
N GLN A 65 25.32 -27.38 26.07
CA GLN A 65 26.56 -26.61 26.20
C GLN A 65 27.76 -27.56 26.18
N LEU A 66 28.62 -27.45 25.17
CA LEU A 66 29.81 -28.29 25.01
C LEU A 66 31.04 -27.70 25.72
N ASP A 67 31.17 -26.37 25.68
CA ASP A 67 32.19 -25.60 26.39
C ASP A 67 31.62 -24.23 26.83
N LYS A 68 32.46 -23.33 27.33
CA LYS A 68 32.03 -22.02 27.84
C LYS A 68 31.20 -21.22 26.81
N ASP A 69 31.53 -21.30 25.53
CA ASP A 69 30.97 -20.46 24.48
C ASP A 69 30.34 -21.26 23.32
N THR A 70 30.44 -22.60 23.34
CA THR A 70 29.94 -23.48 22.28
C THR A 70 28.71 -24.26 22.72
N PHE A 71 27.67 -24.21 21.89
CA PHE A 71 26.36 -24.82 22.11
C PHE A 71 25.99 -25.69 20.90
N SER A 72 25.30 -26.82 21.12
CA SER A 72 24.92 -27.73 20.05
C SER A 72 23.47 -28.21 20.14
N LEU A 73 22.87 -28.48 18.98
CA LEU A 73 21.57 -29.14 18.84
C LEU A 73 21.61 -30.21 17.74
N PRO A 74 20.84 -31.30 17.88
CA PRO A 74 20.63 -32.26 16.79
C PRO A 74 20.01 -31.61 15.55
N MET A 75 20.38 -32.07 14.36
CA MET A 75 19.82 -31.58 13.10
C MET A 75 18.30 -31.70 13.03
N GLU A 76 17.71 -32.76 13.60
CA GLU A 76 16.25 -32.94 13.64
C GLU A 76 15.55 -31.78 14.36
N THR A 77 16.10 -31.36 15.51
CA THR A 77 15.55 -30.24 16.29
C THR A 77 15.67 -28.92 15.53
N VAL A 78 16.80 -28.69 14.86
CA VAL A 78 17.00 -27.50 14.02
C VAL A 78 16.00 -27.45 12.87
N ASN A 79 15.73 -28.59 12.23
CA ASN A 79 14.75 -28.68 11.16
C ASN A 79 13.33 -28.36 11.65
N ILE A 80 12.99 -28.77 12.88
CA ILE A 80 11.72 -28.39 13.52
C ILE A 80 11.65 -26.87 13.68
N PHE A 81 12.71 -26.21 14.17
CA PHE A 81 12.74 -24.75 14.30
C PHE A 81 12.67 -24.01 12.97
N ILE A 82 13.30 -24.53 11.92
CA ILE A 82 13.19 -23.94 10.57
C ILE A 82 11.75 -24.02 10.07
N ASN A 83 11.08 -25.16 10.25
CA ASN A 83 9.68 -25.34 9.85
C ASN A 83 8.75 -24.46 10.68
N GLU A 84 8.95 -24.36 11.99
CA GLU A 84 8.16 -23.48 12.84
C GLU A 84 8.37 -22.00 12.45
N LYS A 85 9.61 -21.56 12.20
CA LYS A 85 9.90 -20.20 11.71
C LYS A 85 9.14 -19.88 10.42
N ARG A 86 9.07 -20.84 9.48
CA ARG A 86 8.32 -20.68 8.22
C ARG A 86 6.81 -20.54 8.49
N LYS A 87 6.26 -21.38 9.36
CA LYS A 87 4.85 -21.33 9.77
C LYS A 87 4.53 -20.01 10.47
N THR A 88 5.32 -19.61 11.48
CA THR A 88 5.19 -18.32 12.17
C THR A 88 5.26 -17.15 11.20
N ARG A 89 6.14 -17.21 10.18
CA ARG A 89 6.24 -16.16 9.15
C ARG A 89 4.97 -16.07 8.30
N SER A 90 4.40 -17.21 7.91
CA SER A 90 3.13 -17.23 7.18
C SER A 90 1.98 -16.65 8.00
N GLU A 91 1.89 -17.02 9.28
CA GLU A 91 0.88 -16.48 10.22
C GLU A 91 1.07 -14.98 10.43
N TRP A 92 2.32 -14.52 10.60
CA TRP A 92 2.65 -13.11 10.71
C TRP A 92 2.24 -12.33 9.46
N HIS A 93 2.54 -12.84 8.26
CA HIS A 93 2.13 -12.19 7.00
C HIS A 93 0.61 -12.07 6.90
N VAL A 94 -0.13 -13.14 7.21
CA VAL A 94 -1.59 -13.13 7.20
C VAL A 94 -2.14 -12.08 8.17
N LYS A 95 -1.65 -12.06 9.41
CA LYS A 95 -2.06 -11.09 10.42
C LYS A 95 -1.72 -9.67 9.99
N ARG A 96 -0.50 -9.43 9.50
CA ARG A 96 -0.04 -8.11 9.05
C ARG A 96 -0.87 -7.59 7.88
N GLN A 97 -1.22 -8.45 6.92
CA GLN A 97 -2.10 -8.06 5.82
C GLN A 97 -3.52 -7.73 6.30
N MET A 98 -4.06 -8.45 7.29
CA MET A 98 -5.36 -8.07 7.89
C MET A 98 -5.28 -6.73 8.63
N GLU A 99 -4.19 -6.47 9.35
CA GLU A 99 -3.96 -5.18 10.03
C GLU A 99 -3.86 -4.03 9.03
N LEU A 100 -3.07 -4.19 7.96
CA LEU A 100 -2.93 -3.18 6.90
C LEU A 100 -4.25 -2.92 6.19
N LYS A 101 -5.04 -3.96 5.91
CA LYS A 101 -6.41 -3.79 5.36
C LYS A 101 -7.29 -2.99 6.30
N LYS A 102 -7.30 -3.33 7.60
CA LYS A 102 -8.07 -2.58 8.60
C LYS A 102 -7.62 -1.13 8.68
N HIS A 103 -6.31 -0.88 8.64
CA HIS A 103 -5.75 0.48 8.64
C HIS A 103 -6.15 1.24 7.37
N LEU A 104 -6.07 0.61 6.18
CA LEU A 104 -6.53 1.20 4.92
C LEU A 104 -7.98 1.68 5.03
N GLN A 105 -8.86 0.84 5.56
CA GLN A 105 -10.26 1.21 5.77
C GLN A 105 -10.42 2.40 6.72
N GLN A 106 -9.59 2.49 7.77
CA GLN A 106 -9.59 3.62 8.69
C GLN A 106 -9.05 4.89 8.00
N THR A 107 -7.94 4.81 7.28
CA THR A 107 -7.36 5.90 6.50
C THR A 107 -8.36 6.44 5.48
N LEU A 108 -9.05 5.56 4.74
CA LEU A 108 -10.07 5.96 3.77
C LEU A 108 -11.29 6.64 4.41
N LYS A 109 -11.60 6.37 5.69
CA LYS A 109 -12.65 7.07 6.45
C LYS A 109 -12.17 8.40 7.01
N ASN A 110 -10.93 8.46 7.49
CA ASN A 110 -10.39 9.59 8.25
C ASN A 110 -9.79 10.68 7.36
N VAL A 111 -9.21 10.33 6.22
CA VAL A 111 -8.67 11.32 5.28
C VAL A 111 -9.85 12.05 4.65
N SER A 112 -9.86 13.37 4.86
CA SER A 112 -10.87 14.30 4.32
C SER A 112 -11.25 13.92 2.89
N THR A 113 -12.55 13.82 2.64
CA THR A 113 -13.10 13.60 1.30
C THR A 113 -12.93 14.83 0.42
N SER A 114 -12.64 15.99 1.01
CA SER A 114 -12.35 17.22 0.28
C SER A 114 -10.86 17.35 -0.01
N PRO A 115 -10.47 17.73 -1.25
CA PRO A 115 -9.09 18.03 -1.58
C PRO A 115 -8.55 19.14 -0.68
N LEU A 116 -7.22 19.16 -0.51
CA LEU A 116 -6.56 20.27 0.16
C LEU A 116 -6.65 21.51 -0.73
N ASP A 117 -6.88 22.67 -0.11
CA ASP A 117 -6.86 23.97 -0.80
C ASP A 117 -5.40 24.34 -1.15
N LEU A 118 -4.95 23.81 -2.28
CA LEU A 118 -3.58 23.94 -2.78
C LEU A 118 -3.60 24.56 -4.17
N ASN A 119 -2.69 25.50 -4.39
CA ASN A 119 -2.41 25.99 -5.72
C ASN A 119 -1.56 24.99 -6.53
N ASP A 120 -1.45 25.22 -7.84
CA ASP A 120 -0.78 24.31 -8.76
C ASP A 120 0.72 24.10 -8.46
N ASP A 121 1.41 25.15 -8.00
CA ASP A 121 2.83 25.05 -7.61
C ASP A 121 3.03 24.18 -6.37
N GLN A 122 2.15 24.32 -5.38
CA GLN A 122 2.14 23.46 -4.19
C GLN A 122 1.83 22.01 -4.55
N LYS A 123 0.84 21.77 -5.43
CA LYS A 123 0.53 20.42 -5.91
C LYS A 123 1.74 19.79 -6.61
N LYS A 124 2.40 20.52 -7.53
CA LYS A 124 3.61 20.03 -8.20
C LYS A 124 4.74 19.72 -7.21
N ALA A 125 4.96 20.58 -6.22
CA ALA A 125 5.99 20.38 -5.21
C ALA A 125 5.74 19.11 -4.38
N LEU A 126 4.51 18.92 -3.89
CA LEU A 126 4.14 17.74 -3.12
C LEU A 126 4.21 16.45 -3.93
N VAL A 127 3.83 16.48 -5.20
CA VAL A 127 3.98 15.31 -6.08
C VAL A 127 5.46 14.98 -6.30
N LYS A 128 6.29 16.00 -6.54
CA LYS A 128 7.75 15.80 -6.71
C LYS A 128 8.39 15.22 -5.46
N GLU A 129 8.04 15.74 -4.28
CA GLU A 129 8.50 15.23 -3.00
C GLU A 129 8.06 13.78 -2.79
N PHE A 130 6.77 13.49 -3.01
CA PHE A 130 6.22 12.14 -2.92
C PHE A 130 6.97 11.14 -3.80
N VAL A 131 7.21 11.48 -5.07
CA VAL A 131 7.96 10.59 -5.98
C VAL A 131 9.40 10.40 -5.49
N SER A 132 10.07 11.47 -5.05
CA SER A 132 11.44 11.38 -4.55
C SER A 132 11.57 10.49 -3.31
N ILE A 133 10.55 10.43 -2.45
CA ILE A 133 10.55 9.59 -1.26
C ILE A 133 10.31 8.13 -1.63
N HIS A 134 9.38 7.87 -2.56
CA HIS A 134 8.85 6.53 -2.81
C HIS A 134 9.39 5.84 -4.07
N GLU A 135 10.20 6.49 -4.91
CA GLU A 135 10.66 5.91 -6.19
C GLU A 135 11.53 4.65 -6.02
N THR A 136 12.26 4.53 -4.91
CA THR A 136 13.13 3.38 -4.62
C THR A 136 12.43 2.25 -3.86
N ASP A 137 11.23 2.50 -3.34
CA ASP A 137 10.48 1.51 -2.57
C ASP A 137 9.87 0.47 -3.52
N LEU A 138 10.31 -0.79 -3.39
CA LEU A 138 9.81 -1.91 -4.20
C LEU A 138 8.27 -1.99 -4.22
N GLY A 139 7.61 -1.74 -3.10
CA GLY A 139 6.15 -1.73 -3.00
C GLY A 139 5.46 -0.51 -3.64
N SER A 140 6.18 0.60 -3.83
CA SER A 140 5.64 1.85 -4.40
C SER A 140 5.72 1.90 -5.92
N VAL A 141 6.64 1.13 -6.53
CA VAL A 141 6.85 1.11 -7.99
C VAL A 141 5.54 0.79 -8.76
N PRO A 142 4.75 -0.24 -8.38
CA PRO A 142 3.48 -0.51 -9.04
C PRO A 142 2.48 0.65 -8.93
N PHE A 143 2.42 1.31 -7.78
CA PHE A 143 1.55 2.47 -7.55
C PHE A 143 1.93 3.63 -8.46
N LEU A 144 3.20 4.05 -8.42
CA LEU A 144 3.70 5.19 -9.21
C LEU A 144 3.56 4.96 -10.72
N SER A 145 3.88 3.75 -11.20
CA SER A 145 3.76 3.40 -12.61
C SER A 145 2.30 3.47 -13.09
N ARG A 146 1.36 2.89 -12.31
CA ARG A 146 -0.06 2.90 -12.65
C ARG A 146 -0.69 4.29 -12.52
N LEU A 147 -0.27 5.09 -11.53
CA LEU A 147 -0.70 6.48 -11.42
C LEU A 147 -0.24 7.28 -12.66
N ALA A 148 1.02 7.13 -13.08
CA ALA A 148 1.51 7.77 -14.29
C ALA A 148 0.72 7.35 -15.56
N GLY A 149 0.37 6.08 -15.67
CA GLY A 149 -0.51 5.56 -16.73
C GLY A 149 -1.90 6.20 -16.70
N PHE A 150 -2.50 6.29 -15.52
CA PHE A 150 -3.81 6.91 -15.31
C PHE A 150 -3.82 8.40 -15.68
N LEU A 151 -2.82 9.16 -15.24
CA LEU A 151 -2.71 10.58 -15.58
C LEU A 151 -2.56 10.80 -17.10
N ARG A 152 -1.75 9.97 -17.78
CA ARG A 152 -1.63 10.01 -19.25
C ARG A 152 -2.97 9.71 -19.92
N TYR A 153 -3.68 8.69 -19.44
CA TYR A 153 -4.98 8.31 -19.97
C TYR A 153 -6.03 9.41 -19.78
N GLN A 154 -6.03 10.09 -18.64
CA GLN A 154 -6.88 11.27 -18.40
C GLN A 154 -6.55 12.44 -19.35
N ILE A 155 -5.28 12.67 -19.66
CA ILE A 155 -4.88 13.73 -20.62
C ILE A 155 -5.34 13.42 -22.05
N GLN A 156 -5.40 12.13 -22.41
CA GLN A 156 -5.93 11.69 -23.71
C GLN A 156 -7.45 11.89 -23.79
N HIS A 157 -8.17 11.70 -22.69
CA HIS A 157 -9.62 11.84 -22.60
C HIS A 157 -9.99 13.18 -21.95
N ARG A 158 -9.82 14.27 -22.67
CA ARG A 158 -9.96 15.63 -22.11
C ARG A 158 -11.39 16.02 -21.75
N HIS A 159 -12.38 15.44 -22.42
CA HIS A 159 -13.79 15.83 -22.26
C HIS A 159 -14.42 15.21 -21.02
N ASN A 160 -13.99 14.01 -20.64
CA ASN A 160 -14.64 13.21 -19.62
C ASN A 160 -13.65 12.78 -18.54
N VAL A 161 -14.17 12.57 -17.34
CA VAL A 161 -13.40 12.08 -16.20
C VAL A 161 -13.10 10.59 -16.39
N VAL A 162 -11.92 10.17 -15.97
CA VAL A 162 -11.48 8.77 -16.00
C VAL A 162 -11.52 8.17 -14.60
N GLU A 163 -11.84 6.88 -14.53
CA GLU A 163 -11.72 6.01 -13.36
C GLU A 163 -10.56 5.03 -13.49
N TRP A 164 -9.90 4.75 -12.36
CA TRP A 164 -8.84 3.76 -12.20
C TRP A 164 -9.28 2.70 -11.21
N ARG A 165 -9.38 1.46 -11.69
CA ARG A 165 -9.58 0.27 -10.87
C ARG A 165 -8.23 -0.21 -10.36
N MET A 166 -8.04 -0.15 -9.05
CA MET A 166 -6.77 -0.47 -8.38
C MET A 166 -7.00 -1.55 -7.34
N SER A 167 -6.23 -2.63 -7.39
CA SER A 167 -6.19 -3.61 -6.29
C SER A 167 -5.75 -2.95 -5.00
N GLU A 168 -6.44 -3.24 -3.88
CA GLU A 168 -6.03 -2.79 -2.53
C GLU A 168 -4.59 -3.19 -2.21
N TYR A 169 -4.13 -4.31 -2.76
CA TYR A 169 -2.78 -4.83 -2.54
C TYR A 169 -1.70 -3.82 -2.91
N ILE A 170 -1.95 -2.95 -3.92
CA ILE A 170 -1.01 -1.89 -4.32
C ILE A 170 -0.80 -0.89 -3.18
N LEU A 171 -1.82 -0.63 -2.36
CA LEU A 171 -1.72 0.28 -1.23
C LEU A 171 -1.18 -0.40 0.04
N THR A 172 -1.34 -1.72 0.17
CA THR A 172 -0.91 -2.49 1.35
C THR A 172 0.43 -3.23 1.15
N GLN A 173 1.20 -2.88 0.11
CA GLN A 173 2.55 -3.44 -0.10
C GLN A 173 3.56 -2.97 0.93
N ASN A 174 3.45 -1.71 1.32
CA ASN A 174 4.37 -1.06 2.23
C ASN A 174 3.70 -0.91 3.60
N ASP A 175 4.32 -0.10 4.46
CA ASP A 175 3.84 0.18 5.79
C ASP A 175 2.66 1.17 5.80
N GLU A 176 2.18 1.43 7.00
CA GLU A 176 1.03 2.30 7.27
C GLU A 176 1.31 3.75 6.83
N GLU A 177 2.53 4.24 7.02
CA GLU A 177 2.95 5.58 6.65
C GLU A 177 2.96 5.80 5.14
N ALA A 178 3.49 4.84 4.38
CA ALA A 178 3.45 4.88 2.92
C ALA A 178 2.00 4.87 2.42
N MET A 179 1.15 3.99 2.99
CA MET A 179 -0.25 3.91 2.62
C MET A 179 -1.02 5.22 2.87
N GLU A 180 -0.81 5.88 4.01
CA GLU A 180 -1.39 7.19 4.30
C GLU A 180 -0.93 8.25 3.30
N SER A 181 0.36 8.22 2.94
CA SER A 181 0.94 9.11 1.94
C SER A 181 0.31 8.90 0.57
N TYR A 182 0.02 7.66 0.19
CA TYR A 182 -0.67 7.33 -1.08
C TYR A 182 -2.07 7.92 -1.11
N ILE A 183 -2.86 7.69 -0.05
CA ILE A 183 -4.23 8.21 0.04
C ILE A 183 -4.23 9.74 0.06
N ARG A 184 -3.28 10.36 0.76
CA ARG A 184 -3.13 11.82 0.80
C ARG A 184 -2.77 12.40 -0.57
N LEU A 185 -1.91 11.73 -1.34
CA LEU A 185 -1.61 12.12 -2.71
C LEU A 185 -2.87 12.07 -3.59
N LEU A 186 -3.57 10.92 -3.58
CA LEU A 186 -4.76 10.72 -4.42
C LEU A 186 -5.87 11.72 -4.06
N ARG A 187 -6.29 11.80 -2.80
CA ARG A 187 -7.40 12.67 -2.38
C ARG A 187 -6.98 14.12 -2.17
N GLY A 188 -5.94 14.33 -1.38
CA GLY A 188 -5.54 15.65 -0.92
C GLY A 188 -4.90 16.50 -2.01
N VAL A 189 -4.00 15.91 -2.80
CA VAL A 189 -3.22 16.65 -3.80
C VAL A 189 -3.88 16.62 -5.18
N LEU A 190 -4.27 15.43 -5.64
CA LEU A 190 -4.87 15.23 -6.98
C LEU A 190 -6.39 15.40 -6.99
N GLY A 191 -7.04 15.50 -5.82
CA GLY A 191 -8.49 15.65 -5.73
C GLY A 191 -9.28 14.44 -6.22
N MET A 192 -8.65 13.27 -6.30
CA MET A 192 -9.30 12.05 -6.77
C MET A 192 -10.34 11.59 -5.76
N GLN A 193 -11.47 11.10 -6.27
CA GLN A 193 -12.60 10.63 -5.50
C GLN A 193 -12.62 9.11 -5.50
N LEU A 194 -12.83 8.51 -4.32
CA LEU A 194 -13.08 7.08 -4.25
C LEU A 194 -14.55 6.82 -4.61
N VAL A 195 -14.78 5.98 -5.61
CA VAL A 195 -16.11 5.58 -6.09
C VAL A 195 -16.49 4.26 -5.44
N TYR A 196 -17.64 4.24 -4.78
CA TYR A 196 -18.22 3.02 -4.23
C TYR A 196 -19.19 2.46 -5.27
N GLN A 197 -19.00 1.20 -5.65
CA GLN A 197 -20.04 0.46 -6.38
C GLN A 197 -21.08 0.05 -5.34
N ASP A 198 -22.22 0.74 -5.34
CA ASP A 198 -23.39 0.28 -4.60
C ASP A 198 -23.89 -1.01 -5.29
N ASP A 199 -23.38 -2.16 -4.84
CA ASP A 199 -24.09 -3.41 -5.04
C ASP A 199 -25.35 -3.33 -4.14
N ASP A 200 -26.48 -3.16 -4.82
CA ASP A 200 -27.87 -3.25 -4.34
C ASP A 200 -28.51 -2.05 -3.62
N ASN A 201 -29.32 -1.33 -4.40
CA ASN A 201 -30.67 -0.87 -4.06
C ASN A 201 -31.18 -1.21 -2.64
N LYS A 202 -31.20 -0.20 -1.76
CA LYS A 202 -32.35 0.32 -0.97
C LYS A 202 -31.94 0.75 0.43
N HIS A 203 -32.10 2.06 0.67
CA HIS A 203 -32.26 2.71 1.97
C HIS A 203 -31.12 2.53 2.99
N SER A 204 -30.26 3.54 3.12
CA SER A 204 -30.29 4.47 4.26
C SER A 204 -29.09 5.42 4.24
N HIS A 205 -29.30 6.61 4.79
CA HIS A 205 -28.29 7.61 5.06
C HIS A 205 -27.16 7.07 5.95
N ASP A 206 -25.93 7.53 5.65
CA ASP A 206 -24.76 7.49 6.54
C ASP A 206 -24.48 6.15 7.21
N THR A 207 -24.01 5.14 6.47
CA THR A 207 -23.09 4.17 7.10
C THR A 207 -22.20 3.48 6.08
N VAL A 208 -20.90 3.50 6.39
CA VAL A 208 -19.82 2.84 5.68
C VAL A 208 -19.99 1.32 5.73
N ALA A 209 -20.09 0.68 4.58
CA ALA A 209 -19.86 -0.75 4.44
C ALA A 209 -18.90 -1.00 3.27
N ILE A 210 -17.61 -1.09 3.60
CA ILE A 210 -16.69 -1.88 2.79
C ILE A 210 -17.09 -3.33 3.08
N ASP A 211 -17.63 -4.02 2.09
CA ASP A 211 -18.18 -5.36 2.24
C ASP A 211 -17.11 -6.30 2.83
N MET A 212 -17.30 -6.71 4.08
CA MET A 212 -16.45 -7.68 4.75
C MET A 212 -16.90 -9.12 4.47
N HIS A 213 -18.01 -9.35 3.76
CA HIS A 213 -18.64 -10.66 3.62
C HIS A 213 -19.15 -10.95 2.19
N SER A 214 -18.30 -10.75 1.18
CA SER A 214 -18.47 -11.40 -0.13
C SER A 214 -18.18 -12.92 0.00
N ASN A 215 -19.04 -13.61 0.74
CA ASN A 215 -19.29 -15.03 0.64
C ASN A 215 -20.35 -15.20 -0.46
N ASN A 216 -19.94 -15.12 -1.72
CA ASN A 216 -20.75 -15.63 -2.83
C ASN A 216 -19.88 -16.38 -3.84
N THR A 217 -19.85 -17.70 -3.61
CA THR A 217 -19.88 -18.78 -4.60
C THR A 217 -19.66 -18.38 -6.07
N ASN A 218 -18.57 -18.90 -6.65
CA ASN A 218 -18.31 -19.07 -8.09
C ASN A 218 -17.78 -17.87 -8.91
N LYS A 219 -17.16 -16.87 -8.30
CA LYS A 219 -16.15 -16.06 -9.00
C LYS A 219 -14.80 -16.33 -8.36
N THR A 220 -13.80 -16.69 -9.18
CA THR A 220 -12.38 -16.71 -8.81
C THR A 220 -12.11 -15.53 -7.88
N ALA A 221 -11.54 -15.78 -6.69
CA ALA A 221 -11.26 -14.78 -5.67
C ALA A 221 -10.46 -13.62 -6.28
N THR A 222 -11.16 -12.63 -6.83
CA THR A 222 -10.60 -11.40 -7.33
C THR A 222 -10.28 -10.56 -6.10
N ASP A 223 -9.01 -10.18 -5.98
CA ASP A 223 -8.54 -9.31 -4.91
C ASP A 223 -9.47 -8.09 -4.78
N PRO A 224 -9.73 -7.58 -3.57
CA PRO A 224 -10.57 -6.40 -3.40
C PRO A 224 -10.00 -5.22 -4.19
N GLU A 225 -10.87 -4.53 -4.93
CA GLU A 225 -10.51 -3.43 -5.82
C GLU A 225 -11.14 -2.12 -5.33
N LEU A 226 -10.37 -1.04 -5.44
CA LEU A 226 -10.80 0.34 -5.21
C LEU A 226 -10.90 1.06 -6.55
N ILE A 227 -11.99 1.79 -6.75
CA ILE A 227 -12.18 2.60 -7.96
C ILE A 227 -11.92 4.06 -7.63
N TRP A 228 -10.92 4.65 -8.28
CA TRP A 228 -10.54 6.03 -8.09
C TRP A 228 -10.89 6.85 -9.32
N ARG A 229 -11.73 7.86 -9.14
CA ARG A 229 -12.14 8.80 -10.17
C ARG A 229 -11.31 10.06 -10.10
N MET A 230 -10.87 10.58 -11.25
CA MET A 230 -10.18 11.86 -11.32
C MET A 230 -11.10 13.02 -10.91
N SER A 231 -10.54 14.10 -10.37
CA SER A 231 -11.31 15.34 -10.18
C SER A 231 -11.74 15.92 -11.54
N PRO A 232 -13.00 16.35 -11.71
CA PRO A 232 -13.42 17.07 -12.91
C PRO A 232 -12.74 18.43 -13.05
N ASP A 233 -12.23 19.00 -11.95
CA ASP A 233 -11.70 20.36 -11.85
C ASP A 233 -10.17 20.41 -11.99
N ILE A 234 -9.47 19.26 -12.02
CA ILE A 234 -8.02 19.26 -12.18
C ILE A 234 -7.66 19.76 -13.58
N ASP A 235 -6.70 20.67 -13.68
CA ASP A 235 -6.26 21.19 -14.97
C ASP A 235 -5.38 20.18 -15.74
N VAL A 236 -5.56 20.10 -17.05
CA VAL A 236 -4.75 19.28 -17.96
C VAL A 236 -3.29 19.73 -17.96
N HIS A 237 -3.00 21.04 -17.91
CA HIS A 237 -1.61 21.50 -17.91
C HIS A 237 -0.90 21.13 -16.62
N LEU A 238 -1.59 21.23 -15.47
CA LEU A 238 -1.10 20.69 -14.21
C LEU A 238 -0.78 19.19 -14.32
N LEU A 239 -1.67 18.37 -14.91
CA LEU A 239 -1.41 16.94 -15.09
C LEU A 239 -0.17 16.68 -15.97
N GLN A 240 0.02 17.47 -17.03
CA GLN A 240 1.20 17.38 -17.90
C GLN A 240 2.49 17.73 -17.15
N ASP A 241 2.45 18.74 -16.29
CA ASP A 241 3.58 19.12 -15.45
C ASP A 241 3.91 18.07 -14.41
N ILE A 242 2.90 17.52 -13.73
CA ILE A 242 3.04 16.43 -12.77
C ILE A 242 3.71 15.21 -13.42
N LEU A 243 3.30 14.85 -14.65
CA LEU A 243 3.86 13.71 -15.36
C LEU A 243 5.37 13.81 -15.63
N LYS A 244 5.95 15.02 -15.62
CA LYS A 244 7.40 15.21 -15.80
C LYS A 244 8.20 14.61 -14.63
N TYR A 245 7.58 14.48 -13.46
CA TYR A 245 8.19 13.91 -12.26
C TYR A 245 7.93 12.41 -12.11
N MET A 246 7.01 11.83 -12.88
CA MET A 246 6.59 10.44 -12.74
C MET A 246 7.47 9.45 -13.53
N PRO A 247 7.50 8.16 -13.16
CA PRO A 247 8.23 7.13 -13.91
C PRO A 247 7.72 7.01 -15.36
N LYS A 248 8.65 6.74 -16.29
CA LYS A 248 8.36 6.64 -17.74
C LYS A 248 7.83 5.27 -18.20
N GLN A 249 7.57 4.33 -17.28
CA GLN A 249 7.33 2.92 -17.60
C GLN A 249 5.96 2.62 -18.24
N ALA A 250 5.83 1.37 -18.70
CA ALA A 250 4.94 0.88 -19.74
C ALA A 250 3.43 0.90 -19.40
N GLN A 251 2.64 1.05 -20.46
CA GLN A 251 1.24 1.43 -20.48
C GLN A 251 0.34 0.21 -20.67
N THR A 252 -0.32 -0.24 -19.61
CA THR A 252 -1.47 -1.14 -19.73
C THR A 252 -2.70 -0.38 -19.27
N PHE A 253 -3.61 -0.09 -20.20
CA PHE A 253 -4.82 0.69 -19.91
C PHE A 253 -6.03 -0.17 -19.50
N ALA A 254 -5.84 -1.48 -19.30
CA ALA A 254 -6.93 -2.41 -18.97
C ALA A 254 -7.68 -2.05 -17.67
N ASP A 255 -7.01 -1.31 -16.78
CA ASP A 255 -7.52 -0.94 -15.46
C ASP A 255 -8.17 0.45 -15.44
N TYR A 256 -8.31 1.12 -16.60
CA TYR A 256 -8.86 2.48 -16.68
C TYR A 256 -10.11 2.53 -17.54
N THR A 257 -11.09 3.33 -17.12
CA THR A 257 -12.36 3.51 -17.83
C THR A 257 -12.70 4.98 -17.94
N VAL A 258 -13.21 5.39 -19.11
CA VAL A 258 -13.76 6.74 -19.29
C VAL A 258 -15.19 6.72 -18.77
N THR A 259 -15.57 7.72 -17.99
CA THR A 259 -16.93 7.88 -17.47
C THR A 259 -17.76 8.79 -18.37
N ASP A 260 -19.07 8.85 -18.14
CA ASP A 260 -19.96 9.82 -18.80
C ASP A 260 -19.93 11.21 -18.14
N ILE A 261 -19.12 11.40 -17.09
CA ILE A 261 -19.03 12.65 -16.34
C ILE A 261 -18.14 13.62 -17.14
N PRO A 262 -18.67 14.77 -17.59
CA PRO A 262 -17.86 15.77 -18.27
C PRO A 262 -16.91 16.43 -17.28
N ARG A 263 -15.74 16.83 -17.77
CA ARG A 263 -14.83 17.66 -16.99
C ARG A 263 -15.35 19.09 -16.93
N ALA A 264 -15.06 19.78 -15.83
CA ALA A 264 -15.32 21.20 -15.76
C ALA A 264 -14.46 21.87 -16.85
N GLU A 265 -15.09 22.54 -17.80
CA GLU A 265 -14.35 23.34 -18.76
C GLU A 265 -13.52 24.34 -17.97
N SER A 266 -12.19 24.31 -18.12
CA SER A 266 -11.35 25.39 -17.63
C SER A 266 -11.79 26.65 -18.37
N TYR A 267 -12.59 27.49 -17.71
CA TYR A 267 -13.03 28.79 -18.24
C TYR A 267 -11.84 29.69 -18.63
N GLU A 268 -10.63 29.33 -18.21
CA GLU A 268 -9.38 30.03 -18.53
C GLU A 268 -9.02 30.04 -20.02
N HIS A 269 -9.66 29.24 -20.87
CA HIS A 269 -9.46 29.27 -22.33
C HIS A 269 -10.74 29.55 -23.13
N ARG A 270 -11.71 30.27 -22.54
CA ARG A 270 -12.60 31.06 -23.41
C ARG A 270 -11.77 32.17 -24.02
N ASN A 271 -11.31 31.90 -25.24
CA ASN A 271 -10.69 32.91 -26.09
C ASN A 271 -11.58 34.16 -26.04
N ILE A 272 -11.04 35.34 -25.79
CA ILE A 272 -11.82 36.58 -25.63
C ILE A 272 -12.77 36.76 -26.83
N LEU A 273 -12.34 36.30 -28.01
CA LEU A 273 -13.16 36.21 -29.21
C LEU A 273 -14.42 35.35 -29.07
N GLN A 274 -14.35 34.20 -28.41
CA GLN A 274 -15.51 33.33 -28.17
C GLN A 274 -16.50 34.00 -27.20
N TRP A 275 -16.00 34.65 -26.15
CA TRP A 275 -16.84 35.43 -25.23
C TRP A 275 -17.47 36.65 -25.92
N ILE A 276 -16.72 37.34 -26.79
CA ILE A 276 -17.24 38.44 -27.63
C ILE A 276 -18.30 37.90 -28.60
N LEU A 277 -18.09 36.75 -29.22
CA LEU A 277 -19.05 36.13 -30.14
C LEU A 277 -20.33 35.70 -29.42
N ASP A 278 -20.23 35.17 -28.20
CA ASP A 278 -21.39 34.81 -27.37
C ASP A 278 -22.19 36.07 -26.97
N ILE A 279 -21.50 37.15 -26.60
CA ILE A 279 -22.15 38.45 -26.31
C ILE A 279 -22.79 39.03 -27.56
N LEU A 280 -22.09 39.03 -28.69
CA LEU A 280 -22.64 39.50 -29.96
C LEU A 280 -23.83 38.65 -30.40
N GLY A 281 -23.78 37.32 -30.22
CA GLY A 281 -24.90 36.42 -30.47
C GLY A 281 -26.11 36.75 -29.59
N HIS A 282 -25.89 37.04 -28.30
CA HIS A 282 -26.96 37.48 -27.41
C HIS A 282 -27.50 38.88 -27.74
N CYS A 283 -26.65 39.85 -28.07
CA CYS A 283 -27.07 41.21 -28.45
C CYS A 283 -27.79 41.24 -29.81
N LEU A 284 -27.38 40.41 -30.76
CA LEU A 284 -27.97 40.31 -32.10
C LEU A 284 -29.16 39.35 -32.15
N SER A 285 -29.43 38.57 -31.10
CA SER A 285 -30.61 37.71 -31.00
C SER A 285 -31.93 38.48 -31.10
N PHE A 286 -31.92 39.79 -30.79
CA PHE A 286 -33.07 40.68 -30.97
C PHE A 286 -33.34 41.08 -32.43
N LEU A 287 -32.38 40.88 -33.35
CA LEU A 287 -32.54 41.16 -34.78
C LEU A 287 -33.10 39.96 -35.56
N HIS A 288 -33.26 38.80 -34.91
CA HIS A 288 -33.82 37.58 -35.49
C HIS A 288 -35.29 37.35 -35.07
N LYS A 289 -36.08 38.43 -35.02
CA LYS A 289 -37.54 38.39 -34.90
C LYS A 289 -38.20 39.13 -36.05
#